data_AF-A0A938H9H8-F1
#
_entry.id   AF-A0A938H9H8-F1
#
_cell.length_a   1.000
_cell.length_b   1.000
_cell.length_c   1.000
_cell.angle_alpha   90.00
_cell.angle_beta   90.00
_cell.angle_gamma   90.00
#
_symmetry.space_group_name_H-M   'P 1'
#
loop_
_entity.id
_entity.type
_entity.pdbx_description
1 polymer ?
#
loop_
_entity_poly.entity_id
_entity_poly.type
_entity_poly.pdbx_seq_one_letter_code
_entity_poly.pdbx_strand_id
1 'polypeptide(L)'
;MPKIIPLNSLHVEKKYWRSLDELQQTDAFVQESSREFAQELPIESLWSDSAGVQSNRRDFLKYCGFGLSAAALAACNKTPVKKAIPFVMHPEEISPSLPNWYASTYFDGHDYASVLVKTREGRPIKLEGNKLSSLNQGGLNARVQASVLGVYDEERIQEPEIEGQKASWEEWLGEVVQDLSSASAGSVLLLTPSVVSPLTKLLLQQLISRYPAIKHVVMDHQS
;
A
#
# COMPACT_ATOMS: atom_id res chain seq x y z
N MET A 1 -72.23 8.30 -5.31
CA MET A 1 -70.96 7.67 -4.89
C MET A 1 -69.93 8.77 -4.65
N PRO A 2 -69.49 9.02 -3.40
CA PRO A 2 -68.54 10.08 -3.10
C PRO A 2 -67.09 9.62 -3.37
N LYS A 3 -66.31 10.48 -4.03
CA LYS A 3 -64.87 10.27 -4.29
C LYS A 3 -64.07 10.57 -3.03
N ILE A 4 -63.22 9.62 -2.62
CA ILE A 4 -62.23 9.76 -1.54
C ILE A 4 -61.11 10.68 -2.04
N ILE A 5 -60.82 11.74 -1.29
CA ILE A 5 -59.71 12.68 -1.54
C ILE A 5 -58.50 12.16 -0.72
N PRO A 6 -57.29 12.02 -1.28
CA PRO A 6 -56.14 11.60 -0.51
C PRO A 6 -55.69 12.73 0.45
N LEU A 7 -55.46 12.38 1.71
CA LEU A 7 -54.84 13.23 2.72
C LEU A 7 -53.36 13.44 2.36
N ASN A 8 -53.06 14.52 1.62
CA ASN A 8 -51.71 15.03 1.56
C ASN A 8 -51.32 15.52 2.96
N SER A 9 -50.26 14.94 3.51
CA SER A 9 -49.64 15.36 4.76
C SER A 9 -49.23 16.84 4.66
N LEU A 10 -49.97 17.73 5.31
CA LEU A 10 -49.50 19.07 5.62
C LEU A 10 -48.38 18.92 6.67
N HIS A 11 -47.14 18.76 6.20
CA HIS A 11 -45.98 18.96 7.05
C HIS A 11 -45.93 20.46 7.40
N VAL A 12 -46.48 20.82 8.55
CA VAL A 12 -46.30 22.16 9.11
C VAL A 12 -44.86 22.21 9.63
N GLU A 13 -43.97 22.80 8.84
CA GLU A 13 -42.59 23.03 9.22
C GLU A 13 -42.58 24.06 10.36
N LYS A 14 -42.24 23.62 11.58
CA LYS A 14 -42.23 24.50 12.76
C LYS A 14 -41.07 25.48 12.63
N LYS A 15 -41.39 26.71 12.21
CA LYS A 15 -40.41 27.79 12.12
C LYS A 15 -40.28 28.48 13.48
N TYR A 16 -39.11 28.33 14.09
CA TYR A 16 -38.78 28.95 15.37
C TYR A 16 -38.02 30.25 15.11
N TRP A 17 -38.62 31.37 15.54
CA TRP A 17 -38.03 32.69 15.43
C TRP A 17 -37.20 32.99 16.67
N ARG A 18 -36.02 33.57 16.48
CA ARG A 18 -35.06 33.87 17.56
C ARG A 18 -35.34 35.21 18.21
N SER A 19 -35.98 36.14 17.48
CA SER A 19 -36.41 37.44 17.99
C SER A 19 -37.73 37.91 17.35
N LEU A 20 -38.37 38.89 17.95
CA LEU A 20 -39.58 39.53 17.40
C LEU A 20 -39.29 40.28 16.09
N ASP A 21 -38.08 40.85 15.96
CA ASP A 21 -37.65 41.56 14.76
C ASP A 21 -37.49 40.61 13.55
N GLU A 22 -37.08 39.36 13.80
CA GLU A 22 -36.99 38.29 12.78
C GLU A 22 -38.40 37.87 12.28
N LEU A 23 -39.38 37.78 13.20
CA LEU A 23 -40.76 37.48 12.85
C LEU A 23 -41.39 38.58 11.99
N GLN A 24 -41.08 39.84 12.30
CA GLN A 24 -41.67 41.01 11.63
C GLN A 24 -40.92 41.42 10.35
N GLN A 25 -39.78 40.78 10.04
CA GLN A 25 -38.92 41.10 8.89
C GLN A 25 -38.67 42.60 8.73
N THR A 26 -38.37 43.29 9.83
CA THR A 26 -38.09 44.73 9.79
C THR A 26 -36.87 45.01 8.90
N ASP A 27 -36.87 46.13 8.18
CA ASP A 27 -35.79 46.47 7.22
C ASP A 27 -34.38 46.44 7.84
N ALA A 28 -34.27 46.81 9.12
CA ALA A 28 -33.02 46.72 9.88
C ALA A 28 -32.54 45.26 10.07
N PHE A 29 -33.47 44.32 10.33
CA PHE A 29 -33.15 42.91 10.48
C PHE A 29 -32.76 42.26 9.15
N VAL A 30 -33.40 42.65 8.05
CA VAL A 30 -33.04 42.15 6.71
C VAL A 30 -31.63 42.60 6.32
N GLN A 31 -31.27 43.85 6.62
CA GLN A 31 -29.91 44.36 6.41
C GLN A 31 -28.88 43.64 7.30
N GLU A 32 -29.19 43.40 8.58
CA GLU A 32 -28.32 42.69 9.51
C GLU A 32 -28.16 41.19 9.14
N SER A 33 -29.25 40.53 8.74
CA SER A 33 -29.26 39.08 8.40
C SER A 33 -28.48 38.74 7.13
N SER A 34 -28.33 39.71 6.22
CA SER A 34 -27.47 39.58 5.04
C SER A 34 -25.98 39.62 5.37
N ARG A 35 -25.62 40.01 6.61
CA ARG A 35 -24.25 40.00 7.13
C ARG A 35 -24.13 38.77 8.02
N GLU A 36 -23.39 37.74 7.58
CA GLU A 36 -23.18 36.52 8.37
C GLU A 36 -22.55 36.78 9.76
N PHE A 37 -22.00 37.99 9.96
CA PHE A 37 -21.54 38.51 11.24
C PHE A 37 -22.02 39.96 11.42
N ALA A 38 -22.48 40.31 12.63
CA ALA A 38 -22.97 41.66 12.97
C ALA A 38 -21.91 42.79 12.82
N GLN A 39 -20.65 42.43 12.59
CA GLN A 39 -19.56 43.34 12.25
C GLN A 39 -18.78 42.76 11.08
N GLU A 40 -18.50 43.60 10.07
CA GLU A 40 -17.48 43.30 9.06
C GLU A 40 -16.15 43.08 9.76
N LEU A 41 -15.68 41.84 9.74
CA LEU A 41 -14.36 41.52 10.24
C LEU A 41 -13.35 42.12 9.26
N PRO A 42 -12.40 42.96 9.71
CA PRO A 42 -11.42 43.54 8.83
C PRO A 42 -10.32 42.48 8.60
N ILE A 43 -10.65 41.48 7.77
CA ILE A 43 -9.72 40.38 7.45
C ILE A 43 -8.55 40.91 6.62
N GLU A 44 -8.78 41.94 5.80
CA GLU A 44 -7.73 42.58 4.99
C GLU A 44 -6.69 43.35 5.83
N SER A 45 -7.08 43.89 7.00
CA SER A 45 -6.13 44.63 7.86
C SER A 45 -5.25 43.72 8.73
N LEU A 46 -5.50 42.40 8.74
CA LEU A 46 -4.64 41.41 9.41
C LEU A 46 -3.39 41.06 8.57
N TRP A 47 -3.43 41.29 7.26
CA TRP A 47 -2.37 40.92 6.31
C TRP A 47 -1.67 42.12 5.68
N SER A 48 -2.14 43.35 5.93
CA SER A 48 -1.44 44.57 5.55
C SER A 48 -0.44 44.97 6.64
N ASP A 49 0.84 45.06 6.27
CA ASP A 49 1.99 45.39 7.13
C ASP A 49 1.92 46.78 7.81
N SER A 50 0.82 47.53 7.67
CA SER A 50 0.69 48.92 8.11
C SER A 50 -0.41 49.20 9.14
N ALA A 51 -1.16 48.19 9.61
CA ALA A 51 -2.12 48.37 10.69
C ALA A 51 -1.57 47.81 12.00
N GLY A 52 -0.84 48.63 12.75
CA GLY A 52 -0.51 48.34 14.14
C GLY A 52 -1.80 47.99 14.89
N VAL A 53 -1.88 46.76 15.41
CA VAL A 53 -3.01 46.27 16.22
C VAL A 53 -3.21 47.25 17.38
N GLN A 54 -4.17 48.16 17.26
CA GLN A 54 -4.51 49.05 18.35
C GLN A 54 -4.98 48.18 19.53
N SER A 55 -4.22 48.29 20.60
CA SER A 55 -4.12 47.30 21.66
C SER A 55 -5.34 47.30 22.57
N ASN A 56 -6.39 46.58 22.18
CA ASN A 56 -7.40 46.10 23.11
C ASN A 56 -7.26 44.58 23.29
N ARG A 57 -7.07 44.13 24.54
CA ARG A 57 -6.92 42.70 24.88
C ARG A 57 -8.07 41.85 24.35
N ARG A 58 -9.27 42.44 24.28
CA ARG A 58 -10.47 41.79 23.74
C ARG A 58 -10.33 41.47 22.25
N ASP A 59 -9.78 42.38 21.46
CA ASP A 59 -9.71 42.22 20.02
C ASP A 59 -8.58 41.27 19.63
N PHE A 60 -7.46 41.27 20.37
CA PHE A 60 -6.45 40.22 20.29
C PHE A 60 -7.03 38.82 20.53
N LEU A 61 -7.83 38.65 21.60
CA LEU A 61 -8.45 37.36 21.91
C LEU A 61 -9.48 36.92 20.85
N LYS A 62 -10.19 37.86 20.21
CA LYS A 62 -11.03 37.54 19.06
C LYS A 62 -10.18 37.02 17.90
N TYR A 63 -9.14 37.74 17.49
CA TYR A 63 -8.32 37.33 16.36
C TYR A 63 -7.57 36.02 16.61
N CYS A 64 -6.99 35.83 17.80
CA CYS A 64 -6.36 34.56 18.15
C CYS A 64 -7.39 33.42 18.24
N GLY A 65 -8.55 33.66 18.85
CA GLY A 65 -9.62 32.67 18.96
C GLY A 65 -10.16 32.22 17.61
N PHE A 66 -10.44 33.17 16.70
CA PHE A 66 -10.90 32.88 15.34
C PHE A 66 -9.79 32.31 14.45
N GLY A 67 -8.57 32.82 14.54
CA GLY A 67 -7.43 32.32 13.78
C GLY A 67 -7.07 30.88 14.13
N LEU A 68 -7.02 30.55 15.42
CA LEU A 68 -6.82 29.17 15.90
C LEU A 68 -7.98 28.25 15.51
N SER A 69 -9.22 28.72 15.61
CA SER A 69 -10.40 27.92 15.25
C SER A 69 -10.50 27.66 13.74
N ALA A 70 -10.22 28.68 12.91
CA ALA A 70 -10.20 28.55 11.46
C ALA A 70 -9.06 27.64 10.98
N ALA A 71 -7.86 27.80 11.57
CA ALA A 71 -6.72 26.91 11.29
C ALA A 71 -7.01 25.47 11.71
N ALA A 72 -7.65 25.26 12.87
CA ALA A 72 -8.05 23.93 13.33
C ALA A 72 -9.10 23.28 12.41
N LEU A 73 -10.11 24.03 11.94
CA LEU A 73 -11.11 23.53 10.99
C LEU A 73 -10.52 23.23 9.61
N ALA A 74 -9.60 24.07 9.13
CA ALA A 74 -8.86 23.81 7.89
C ALA A 74 -7.94 22.59 8.01
N ALA A 75 -7.27 22.41 9.16
CA ALA A 75 -6.44 21.25 9.45
C ALA A 75 -7.24 19.95 9.64
N CYS A 76 -8.49 20.04 10.12
CA CYS A 76 -9.37 18.87 10.27
C CYS A 76 -10.05 18.42 8.96
N ASN A 77 -10.03 19.24 7.90
CA ASN A 77 -10.73 18.97 6.64
C ASN A 77 -9.78 18.57 5.50
N LYS A 78 -9.14 17.41 5.64
CA LYS A 78 -8.84 16.47 4.52
C LYS A 78 -8.08 15.25 5.05
N THR A 79 -8.77 14.37 5.76
CA THR A 79 -8.28 12.99 5.76
C THR A 79 -8.48 12.44 4.35
N PRO A 80 -7.43 11.99 3.65
CA PRO A 80 -7.58 11.44 2.30
C PRO A 80 -8.57 10.28 2.32
N VAL A 81 -9.47 10.23 1.34
CA VAL A 81 -10.47 9.17 1.23
C VAL A 81 -9.75 7.83 1.05
N LYS A 82 -9.80 6.97 2.07
CA LYS A 82 -9.28 5.60 1.99
C LYS A 82 -10.30 4.73 1.27
N LYS A 83 -9.88 4.09 0.17
CA LYS A 83 -10.73 3.16 -0.58
C LYS A 83 -10.47 1.73 -0.10
N ALA A 84 -11.54 0.96 0.12
CA ALA A 84 -11.46 -0.48 0.32
C ALA A 84 -11.80 -1.18 -1.00
N ILE A 85 -10.83 -1.88 -1.59
CA ILE A 85 -11.01 -2.59 -2.85
C ILE A 85 -11.21 -4.08 -2.53
N PRO A 86 -12.41 -4.65 -2.71
CA PRO A 86 -12.65 -6.07 -2.48
C PRO A 86 -12.07 -6.93 -3.61
N PHE A 87 -11.93 -8.22 -3.35
CA PHE A 87 -11.61 -9.20 -4.39
C PHE A 87 -12.71 -9.22 -5.46
N VAL A 88 -12.31 -9.31 -6.74
CA VAL A 88 -13.25 -9.53 -7.85
C VAL A 88 -13.85 -10.93 -7.75
N MET A 89 -13.01 -11.93 -7.50
CA MET A 89 -13.40 -13.30 -7.15
C MET A 89 -12.67 -13.67 -5.87
N HIS A 90 -13.42 -13.90 -4.80
CA HIS A 90 -12.86 -14.19 -3.48
C HIS A 90 -12.53 -15.68 -3.36
N PRO A 91 -11.25 -16.08 -3.16
CA PRO A 91 -10.89 -17.46 -2.88
C PRO A 91 -11.41 -17.90 -1.51
N GLU A 92 -11.95 -19.11 -1.39
CA GLU A 92 -12.52 -19.61 -0.12
C GLU A 92 -11.47 -19.75 1.00
N GLU A 93 -10.21 -19.99 0.65
CA GLU A 93 -9.12 -20.23 1.60
C GLU A 93 -8.57 -18.96 2.25
N ILE A 94 -8.90 -17.78 1.73
CA ILE A 94 -8.33 -16.51 2.19
C ILE A 94 -9.41 -15.74 2.95
N SER A 95 -9.20 -15.52 4.24
CA SER A 95 -10.05 -14.60 5.02
C SER A 95 -9.33 -13.26 5.21
N PRO A 96 -9.88 -12.12 4.75
CA PRO A 96 -9.23 -10.80 4.86
C PRO A 96 -8.90 -10.36 6.29
N SER A 97 -9.50 -10.98 7.30
CA SER A 97 -9.26 -10.65 8.71
C SER A 97 -8.20 -11.54 9.37
N LEU A 98 -7.89 -12.71 8.81
CA LEU A 98 -7.03 -13.71 9.46
C LEU A 98 -5.79 -14.00 8.61
N PRO A 99 -4.61 -14.17 9.23
CA PRO A 99 -3.43 -14.60 8.51
C PRO A 99 -3.49 -16.10 8.19
N ASN A 100 -2.99 -16.47 7.01
CA ASN A 100 -2.81 -17.86 6.64
C ASN A 100 -1.38 -18.30 6.90
N TRP A 101 -1.18 -19.60 7.13
CA TRP A 101 0.13 -20.19 7.37
C TRP A 101 0.39 -21.27 6.32
N TYR A 102 1.51 -21.14 5.60
CA TYR A 102 1.92 -22.09 4.57
C TYR A 102 3.22 -22.78 4.99
N ALA A 103 3.27 -24.11 4.89
CA ALA A 103 4.49 -24.87 5.11
C ALA A 103 5.38 -24.81 3.87
N SER A 104 6.63 -24.38 4.05
CA SER A 104 7.63 -24.28 2.99
C SER A 104 9.03 -24.60 3.53
N THR A 105 10.03 -24.53 2.66
CA THR A 105 11.44 -24.74 2.99
C THR A 105 12.26 -23.61 2.41
N TYR A 106 13.28 -23.19 3.14
CA TYR A 106 14.23 -22.17 2.72
C TYR A 106 15.61 -22.79 2.47
N PHE A 107 16.25 -22.34 1.40
CA PHE A 107 17.65 -22.64 1.09
C PHE A 107 18.23 -21.56 0.20
N ASP A 108 19.36 -20.96 0.59
CA ASP A 108 20.05 -19.88 -0.15
C ASP A 108 21.48 -20.25 -0.60
N GLY A 109 21.87 -21.53 -0.46
CA GLY A 109 23.24 -21.99 -0.72
C GLY A 109 24.09 -22.12 0.54
N HIS A 110 23.71 -21.47 1.65
CA HIS A 110 24.42 -21.54 2.92
C HIS A 110 23.50 -22.00 4.05
N ASP A 111 22.44 -21.24 4.31
CA ASP A 111 21.45 -21.54 5.33
C ASP A 111 20.30 -22.37 4.75
N TYR A 112 19.81 -23.33 5.54
CA TYR A 112 18.62 -24.12 5.22
C TYR A 112 17.70 -24.22 6.43
N ALA A 113 16.39 -24.20 6.19
CA ALA A 113 15.41 -24.35 7.26
C ALA A 113 14.05 -24.82 6.74
N SER A 114 13.30 -25.55 7.58
CA SER A 114 11.87 -25.75 7.37
C SER A 114 11.09 -24.59 7.98
N VAL A 115 10.30 -23.90 7.16
CA VAL A 115 9.66 -22.63 7.52
C VAL A 115 8.14 -22.73 7.43
N LEU A 116 7.46 -21.99 8.30
CA LEU A 116 6.05 -21.66 8.21
C LEU A 116 5.94 -20.19 7.82
N VAL A 117 5.35 -19.93 6.68
CA VAL A 117 5.16 -18.59 6.11
C VAL A 117 3.81 -18.06 6.53
N LYS A 118 3.81 -17.01 7.35
CA LYS A 118 2.60 -16.26 7.67
C LYS A 118 2.31 -15.30 6.53
N THR A 119 1.13 -15.38 5.95
CA THR A 119 0.71 -14.49 4.86
C THR A 119 -0.56 -13.71 5.21
N ARG A 120 -0.69 -12.53 4.60
CA ARG A 120 -1.88 -11.67 4.63
C ARG A 120 -2.34 -11.47 3.20
N GLU A 121 -3.54 -11.93 2.87
CA GLU A 121 -4.10 -11.83 1.51
C GLU A 121 -3.10 -12.30 0.41
N GLY A 122 -2.31 -13.34 0.69
CA GLY A 122 -1.28 -13.88 -0.21
C GLY A 122 0.12 -13.26 -0.09
N ARG A 123 0.30 -12.20 0.72
CA ARG A 123 1.59 -11.51 0.92
C ARG A 123 2.33 -12.06 2.15
N PRO A 124 3.56 -12.60 2.01
CA PRO A 124 4.34 -13.11 3.14
C PRO A 124 4.75 -12.01 4.12
N ILE A 125 4.32 -12.06 5.37
CA ILE A 125 4.66 -11.02 6.37
C ILE A 125 5.70 -11.48 7.40
N LYS A 126 5.83 -12.80 7.62
CA LYS A 126 6.74 -13.34 8.64
C LYS A 126 7.05 -14.81 8.33
N LEU A 127 8.27 -15.22 8.67
CA LEU A 127 8.69 -16.62 8.71
C LEU A 127 8.86 -17.07 10.16
N GLU A 128 8.32 -18.25 10.46
CA GLU A 128 8.53 -18.97 11.72
C GLU A 128 9.05 -20.38 11.41
N GLY A 129 9.68 -21.03 12.39
CA GLY A 129 10.18 -22.39 12.18
C GLY A 129 9.04 -23.41 12.20
N ASN A 130 9.13 -24.42 11.34
CA ASN A 130 8.17 -25.53 11.39
C ASN A 130 8.48 -26.46 12.57
N LYS A 131 7.60 -26.48 13.56
CA LYS A 131 7.72 -27.35 14.76
C LYS A 131 7.59 -28.84 14.45
N LEU A 132 6.94 -29.20 13.34
CA LEU A 132 6.79 -30.59 12.90
C LEU A 132 8.04 -31.11 12.18
N SER A 133 8.98 -30.24 11.83
CA SER A 133 10.21 -30.62 11.16
C SER A 133 11.30 -30.96 12.17
N SER A 134 11.99 -32.09 11.95
CA SER A 134 13.14 -32.51 12.74
C SER A 134 14.39 -31.64 12.51
N LEU A 135 14.42 -30.87 11.41
CA LEU A 135 15.58 -30.06 11.02
C LEU A 135 15.88 -28.96 12.03
N ASN A 136 14.88 -28.12 12.29
CA ASN A 136 15.04 -26.91 13.07
C ASN A 136 14.07 -26.81 14.26
N GLN A 137 13.17 -27.80 14.44
CA GLN A 137 12.30 -27.95 15.63
C GLN A 137 11.56 -26.67 16.06
N GLY A 138 11.22 -25.81 15.10
CA GLY A 138 10.55 -24.53 15.35
C GLY A 138 11.48 -23.30 15.48
N GLY A 139 12.80 -23.48 15.52
CA GLY A 139 13.78 -22.39 15.50
C GLY A 139 14.10 -21.89 14.10
N LEU A 140 14.42 -20.60 13.97
CA LEU A 140 15.00 -20.00 12.76
C LEU A 140 16.17 -19.11 13.14
N ASN A 141 17.17 -19.03 12.27
CA ASN A 141 18.26 -18.07 12.43
C ASN A 141 17.83 -16.65 11.99
N ALA A 142 18.64 -15.64 12.30
CA ALA A 142 18.32 -14.25 11.98
C ALA A 142 18.26 -13.97 10.46
N ARG A 143 19.14 -14.60 9.68
CA ARG A 143 19.22 -14.41 8.22
C ARG A 143 17.97 -14.93 7.52
N VAL A 144 17.53 -16.15 7.86
CA VAL A 144 16.30 -16.76 7.35
C VAL A 144 15.09 -15.91 7.74
N GLN A 145 15.01 -15.41 8.98
CA GLN A 145 13.90 -14.52 9.36
C GLN A 145 13.90 -13.20 8.57
N ALA A 146 15.07 -12.64 8.27
CA ALA A 146 15.23 -11.41 7.50
C ALA A 146 14.97 -11.58 6.00
N SER A 147 15.03 -12.81 5.47
CA SER A 147 14.85 -13.10 4.04
C SER A 147 13.52 -12.60 3.46
N VAL A 148 12.48 -12.41 4.30
CA VAL A 148 11.20 -11.81 3.89
C VAL A 148 11.39 -10.43 3.29
N LEU A 149 12.36 -9.64 3.77
CA LEU A 149 12.62 -8.30 3.29
C LEU A 149 13.10 -8.30 1.83
N GLY A 150 13.85 -9.31 1.41
CA GLY A 150 14.31 -9.45 0.01
C GLY A 150 13.19 -9.73 -0.99
N VAL A 151 12.00 -10.12 -0.52
CA VAL A 151 10.79 -10.22 -1.38
C VAL A 151 10.16 -8.84 -1.61
N TYR A 152 10.35 -7.91 -0.68
CA TYR A 152 9.83 -6.55 -0.74
C TYR A 152 10.88 -5.50 -1.10
N ASP A 153 12.04 -5.93 -1.58
CA ASP A 153 13.10 -5.04 -2.02
C ASP A 153 12.72 -4.38 -3.35
N GLU A 154 12.69 -3.05 -3.37
CA GLU A 154 12.34 -2.25 -4.55
C GLU A 154 13.48 -2.22 -5.59
N GLU A 155 14.73 -2.45 -5.17
CA GLU A 155 15.91 -2.47 -6.06
C GLU A 155 16.06 -3.80 -6.81
N ARG A 156 15.15 -4.75 -6.58
CA ARG A 156 15.16 -6.04 -7.27
C ARG A 156 14.90 -5.86 -8.77
N ILE A 157 15.70 -6.55 -9.58
CA ILE A 157 15.53 -6.62 -11.03
C ILE A 157 14.12 -7.15 -11.35
N GLN A 158 13.33 -6.32 -12.05
CA GLN A 158 11.93 -6.61 -12.36
C GLN A 158 11.76 -7.31 -13.72
N GLU A 159 12.63 -6.98 -14.67
CA GLU A 159 12.59 -7.44 -16.06
C GLU A 159 14.00 -7.89 -16.46
N PRO A 160 14.14 -8.89 -17.34
CA PRO A 160 15.45 -9.28 -17.86
C PRO A 160 16.07 -8.14 -18.67
N GLU A 161 17.39 -8.12 -18.74
CA GLU A 161 18.15 -7.10 -19.48
C GLU A 161 19.16 -7.76 -20.42
N ILE A 162 19.31 -7.18 -21.61
CA ILE A 162 20.32 -7.52 -22.61
C ILE A 162 21.16 -6.27 -22.83
N GLU A 163 22.47 -6.35 -22.59
CA GLU A 163 23.40 -5.21 -22.72
C GLU A 163 22.97 -3.94 -21.94
N GLY A 164 22.30 -4.12 -20.80
CA GLY A 164 21.80 -3.03 -19.95
C GLY A 164 20.52 -2.37 -20.45
N GLN A 165 19.86 -2.95 -21.45
CA GLN A 165 18.54 -2.55 -21.93
C GLN A 165 17.50 -3.59 -21.52
N LYS A 166 16.33 -3.13 -21.07
CA LYS A 166 15.20 -3.98 -20.71
C LYS A 166 14.74 -4.79 -21.91
N ALA A 167 14.52 -6.08 -21.70
CA ALA A 167 14.04 -7.02 -22.70
C ALA A 167 12.80 -7.78 -22.20
N SER A 168 12.03 -8.35 -23.13
CA SER A 168 10.99 -9.32 -22.75
C SER A 168 11.59 -10.67 -22.38
N TRP A 169 10.84 -11.48 -21.64
CA TRP A 169 11.25 -12.84 -21.30
C TRP A 169 11.40 -13.72 -22.54
N GLU A 170 10.56 -13.51 -23.55
CA GLU A 170 10.59 -14.25 -24.81
C GLU A 170 11.83 -13.92 -25.64
N GLU A 171 12.20 -12.64 -25.75
CA GLU A 171 13.41 -12.21 -26.45
C GLU A 171 14.67 -12.75 -25.76
N TRP A 172 14.76 -12.55 -24.44
CA TRP A 172 15.90 -13.02 -23.64
C TRP A 172 16.07 -14.54 -23.73
N LEU A 173 14.98 -15.30 -23.58
CA LEU A 173 15.03 -16.76 -23.67
C LEU A 173 15.33 -17.24 -25.09
N GLY A 174 14.82 -16.54 -26.12
CA GLY A 174 15.08 -16.84 -27.52
C GLY A 174 16.57 -16.74 -27.86
N GLU A 175 17.23 -15.67 -27.42
CA GLU A 175 18.67 -15.46 -27.62
C GLU A 175 19.49 -16.53 -26.90
N VAL A 176 19.19 -16.82 -25.63
CA VAL A 176 19.87 -17.88 -24.86
C VAL A 176 19.77 -19.24 -25.55
N VAL A 177 18.59 -19.60 -26.07
CA VAL A 177 18.40 -20.88 -26.79
C VAL A 177 19.18 -20.90 -28.10
N GLN A 178 19.20 -19.79 -28.83
CA GLN A 178 19.95 -19.65 -30.07
C GLN A 178 21.46 -19.81 -29.82
N ASP A 179 22.00 -19.16 -28.79
CA ASP A 179 23.40 -19.25 -28.40
C ASP A 179 23.78 -20.67 -27.96
N LEU A 180 22.95 -21.29 -27.11
CA LEU A 180 23.18 -22.68 -26.67
C LEU A 180 23.13 -23.68 -27.83
N SER A 181 22.31 -23.42 -28.85
CA SER A 181 22.18 -24.29 -30.02
C SER A 181 23.33 -24.14 -31.02
N SER A 182 23.95 -22.96 -31.08
CA SER A 182 25.07 -22.65 -31.98
C SER A 182 26.45 -22.88 -31.35
N ALA A 183 26.51 -23.00 -30.02
CA ALA A 183 27.73 -23.22 -29.27
C ALA A 183 28.38 -24.59 -29.55
N SER A 184 29.72 -24.59 -29.63
CA SER A 184 30.53 -25.81 -29.69
C SER A 184 30.51 -26.59 -28.37
N ALA A 185 30.78 -27.90 -28.44
CA ALA A 185 30.81 -28.76 -27.26
C ALA A 185 31.82 -28.25 -26.22
N GLY A 186 31.38 -28.04 -24.98
CA GLY A 186 32.21 -27.59 -23.85
C GLY A 186 32.59 -26.10 -23.82
N SER A 187 32.04 -25.25 -24.69
CA SER A 187 32.32 -23.81 -24.69
C SER A 187 31.48 -23.01 -23.69
N VAL A 188 30.37 -23.59 -23.20
CA VAL A 188 29.46 -22.91 -22.28
C VAL A 188 29.63 -23.44 -20.86
N LEU A 189 29.83 -22.55 -19.91
CA LEU A 189 29.93 -22.88 -18.49
C LEU A 189 28.64 -22.49 -17.78
N LEU A 190 27.99 -23.48 -17.16
CA LEU A 190 26.86 -23.25 -16.26
C LEU A 190 27.36 -23.26 -14.82
N LEU A 191 27.31 -22.11 -14.17
CA LEU A 191 27.70 -21.93 -12.78
C LEU A 191 26.46 -21.97 -11.89
N THR A 192 26.46 -22.85 -10.89
CA THR A 192 25.40 -22.89 -9.88
C THR A 192 25.98 -22.97 -8.48
N PRO A 193 25.26 -22.47 -7.45
CA PRO A 193 25.56 -22.86 -6.07
C PRO A 193 25.25 -24.36 -5.88
N SER A 194 25.59 -24.89 -4.71
CA SER A 194 25.22 -26.24 -4.29
C SER A 194 23.72 -26.48 -4.39
N VAL A 195 23.28 -27.30 -5.36
CA VAL A 195 21.86 -27.63 -5.56
C VAL A 195 21.46 -28.82 -4.70
N VAL A 196 20.51 -28.64 -3.80
CA VAL A 196 20.00 -29.71 -2.93
C VAL A 196 18.75 -30.40 -3.50
N SER A 197 17.93 -29.66 -4.26
CA SER A 197 16.65 -30.15 -4.81
C SER A 197 16.82 -31.31 -5.80
N PRO A 198 16.16 -32.47 -5.58
CA PRO A 198 16.20 -33.60 -6.53
C PRO A 198 15.64 -33.26 -7.91
N LEU A 199 14.55 -32.49 -7.96
CA LEU A 199 13.93 -32.08 -9.22
C LEU A 199 14.87 -31.20 -10.04
N THR A 200 15.54 -30.25 -9.38
CA THR A 200 16.49 -29.37 -10.07
C THR A 200 17.71 -30.14 -10.58
N LYS A 201 18.19 -31.15 -9.84
CA LYS A 201 19.26 -32.05 -10.32
C LYS A 201 18.84 -32.82 -11.58
N LEU A 202 17.61 -33.34 -11.63
CA LEU A 202 17.10 -34.02 -12.81
C LEU A 202 16.97 -33.07 -14.01
N LEU A 203 16.48 -31.85 -13.79
CA LEU A 203 16.38 -30.83 -14.85
C LEU A 203 17.77 -30.44 -15.39
N LEU A 204 18.77 -30.30 -14.52
CA LEU A 204 20.15 -30.04 -14.94
C LEU A 204 20.71 -31.18 -15.80
N GLN A 205 20.46 -32.44 -15.41
CA GLN A 205 20.88 -33.60 -16.20
C GLN A 205 20.20 -33.62 -17.57
N GLN A 206 18.89 -33.35 -17.62
CA GLN A 206 18.15 -33.24 -18.89
C GLN A 206 18.69 -32.12 -19.76
N LEU A 207 18.98 -30.95 -19.18
CA LEU A 207 19.53 -29.80 -19.87
C LEU A 207 20.92 -30.10 -20.46
N ILE A 208 21.81 -30.71 -19.69
CA ILE A 208 23.15 -31.13 -20.17
C ILE A 208 23.04 -32.20 -21.27
N SER A 209 22.10 -33.13 -21.15
CA SER A 209 21.87 -34.16 -22.17
C SER A 209 21.36 -33.59 -23.50
N ARG A 210 20.57 -32.50 -23.43
CA ARG A 210 20.03 -31.81 -24.60
C ARG A 210 21.07 -30.89 -25.25
N TYR A 211 21.94 -30.27 -24.45
CA TYR A 211 22.95 -29.32 -24.90
C TYR A 211 24.35 -29.76 -24.42
N PRO A 212 25.06 -30.60 -25.20
CA PRO A 212 26.43 -31.06 -24.87
C PRO A 212 27.47 -29.93 -24.82
N ALA A 213 27.12 -28.72 -25.28
CA ALA A 213 27.91 -27.50 -25.12
C ALA A 213 28.14 -27.11 -23.65
N ILE A 214 27.23 -27.53 -22.76
CA ILE A 214 27.20 -27.06 -21.37
C ILE A 214 28.08 -27.94 -20.47
N LYS A 215 29.03 -27.30 -19.81
CA LYS A 215 29.77 -27.87 -18.69
C LYS A 215 29.25 -27.28 -17.38
N HIS A 216 28.64 -28.11 -16.55
CA HIS A 216 28.14 -27.71 -15.23
C HIS A 216 29.27 -27.70 -14.21
N VAL A 217 29.44 -26.57 -13.54
CA VAL A 217 30.40 -26.37 -12.45
C VAL A 217 29.65 -25.84 -11.23
N VAL A 218 29.77 -26.55 -10.12
CA VAL A 218 29.25 -26.08 -8.83
C VAL A 218 30.30 -25.19 -8.19
N MET A 219 29.92 -23.96 -7.88
CA MET A 219 30.77 -22.99 -7.21
C MET A 219 30.06 -22.50 -5.95
N ASP A 220 30.63 -22.87 -4.81
CA ASP A 220 30.21 -22.34 -3.52
C ASP A 220 31.17 -21.24 -3.09
N HIS A 221 30.64 -20.23 -2.40
CA HIS A 221 31.48 -19.19 -1.83
C HIS A 221 32.29 -19.79 -0.67
N GLN A 222 33.63 -19.75 -0.77
CA GLN A 222 34.50 -20.03 0.36
C GLN A 222 34.44 -18.81 1.29
N SER A 223 33.66 -18.91 2.37
CA SER A 223 33.68 -17.98 3.49
C SER A 223 34.88 -18.22 4.39
#